data_AF-A0A0C3K827-F1
#
_entry.id   AF-A0A0C3K827-F1
#
_cell.length_a   1.000
_cell.length_b   1.000
_cell.length_c   1.000
_cell.angle_alpha   90.00
_cell.angle_beta   90.00
_cell.angle_gamma   90.00
#
_symmetry.space_group_name_H-M   'P 1'
#
loop_
_entity.id
_entity.type
_entity.pdbx_description
1 polymer ?
#
loop_
_entity_poly.entity_id
_entity_poly.type
_entity_poly.pdbx_seq_one_letter_code
_entity_poly.pdbx_strand_id
1 'polypeptide(L)'
;MRVVVVFERISGCACTTGPREETIKVVRHQYGIVPAFAFTDHKAQGQTLDRVIVDIGKPATGSISQFNAYVALSRGRDPEKVWLLRPFEMQLFTQGVDPDLAEEDIRLERLNDETRRTYEMRHGIV
;
A
#
# COMPACT_ATOMS: atom_id res chain seq x y z
N MET A 1 18.38 2.91 13.64
CA MET A 1 17.88 2.89 12.26
C MET A 1 17.94 1.44 11.80
N ARG A 2 16.81 0.72 11.76
CA ARG A 2 16.79 -0.69 11.33
C ARG A 2 16.77 -0.69 9.80
N VAL A 3 17.85 -1.20 9.20
CA VAL A 3 17.89 -1.49 7.76
C VAL A 3 17.11 -2.78 7.56
N VAL A 4 15.88 -2.69 7.05
CA VAL A 4 15.11 -3.86 6.65
C VAL A 4 15.59 -4.25 5.26
N VAL A 5 16.54 -5.18 5.17
CA VAL A 5 16.89 -5.80 3.88
C VAL A 5 15.77 -6.76 3.54
N VAL A 6 14.86 -6.33 2.66
CA VAL A 6 13.84 -7.23 2.10
C VAL A 6 14.54 -8.17 1.11
N PHE A 7 14.72 -9.43 1.51
CA PHE A 7 15.15 -10.49 0.62
C PHE A 7 13.93 -11.00 -0.15
N GLU A 8 13.79 -10.56 -1.39
CA GLU A 8 12.84 -11.15 -2.34
C GLU A 8 13.62 -11.78 -3.49
N ARG A 9 13.36 -13.06 -3.76
CA ARG A 9 13.86 -13.72 -4.97
C ARG A 9 13.11 -13.15 -6.17
N ILE A 10 13.62 -12.08 -6.77
CA ILE A 10 13.05 -11.48 -7.99
C ILE A 10 13.46 -12.33 -9.20
N SER A 11 12.87 -13.51 -9.36
CA SER A 11 12.89 -14.24 -10.63
C SER A 11 11.67 -13.82 -11.44
N GLY A 12 11.83 -12.77 -12.26
CA GLY A 12 10.78 -12.28 -13.15
C GLY A 12 11.00 -12.77 -14.58
N CYS A 13 9.97 -13.37 -15.17
CA CYS A 13 9.91 -13.66 -16.60
C CYS A 13 8.82 -12.77 -17.20
N ALA A 14 9.17 -11.90 -18.15
CA ALA A 14 8.22 -11.06 -18.86
C ALA A 14 8.14 -11.51 -20.31
N CYS A 15 6.92 -11.70 -20.82
CA CYS A 15 6.67 -11.97 -22.23
C CYS A 15 6.13 -10.70 -22.87
N THR A 16 6.81 -10.17 -23.88
CA THR A 16 6.35 -8.97 -24.63
C THR A 16 6.19 -9.33 -26.10
N THR A 17 5.15 -8.81 -26.74
CA THR A 17 4.94 -8.92 -28.18
C THR A 17 5.77 -7.87 -28.91
N GLY A 18 6.67 -8.32 -29.80
CA GLY A 18 7.44 -7.43 -30.65
C GLY A 18 6.61 -6.85 -31.81
N PRO A 19 7.12 -5.85 -32.53
CA PRO A 19 6.46 -5.23 -33.70
C PRO A 19 6.20 -6.18 -34.89
N ARG A 20 6.58 -7.46 -34.79
CA ARG A 20 6.41 -8.52 -35.79
C ARG A 20 5.56 -9.70 -35.30
N GLU A 21 4.75 -9.53 -34.25
CA GLU A 21 3.97 -10.62 -33.63
C GLU A 21 4.81 -11.79 -33.07
N GLU A 22 6.11 -11.61 -32.89
CA GLU A 22 6.97 -12.59 -32.23
C GLU A 22 6.92 -12.42 -30.71
N THR A 23 6.73 -13.54 -29.98
CA THR A 23 6.72 -13.55 -28.52
C THR A 23 8.15 -13.58 -27.99
N ILE A 24 8.60 -12.47 -27.38
CA ILE A 24 9.94 -12.38 -26.78
C ILE A 24 9.84 -12.73 -25.30
N LYS A 25 10.58 -13.76 -24.87
CA LYS A 25 10.71 -14.14 -23.46
C LYS A 25 11.95 -13.49 -22.86
N VAL A 26 11.76 -12.56 -21.92
CA VAL A 26 12.84 -11.88 -21.21
C VAL A 26 12.99 -12.49 -19.82
N VAL A 27 14.19 -12.99 -19.51
CA VAL A 27 14.54 -13.54 -18.19
C VAL A 27 15.57 -12.64 -17.53
N ARG A 28 15.35 -12.28 -16.26
CA ARG A 28 16.29 -11.49 -15.47
C ARG A 28 17.07 -12.38 -14.48
N HIS A 29 18.40 -12.35 -14.56
CA HIS A 29 19.30 -12.94 -13.59
C HIS A 29 19.93 -11.83 -12.75
N GLN A 30 19.48 -11.67 -11.50
CA GLN A 30 20.01 -10.68 -10.58
C GLN A 30 19.91 -11.18 -9.14
N TYR A 31 20.79 -10.69 -8.27
CA TYR A 31 20.66 -10.93 -6.84
C TYR A 31 19.36 -10.32 -6.30
N GLY A 32 18.60 -11.08 -5.52
CA GLY A 32 17.33 -10.66 -4.90
C GLY A 32 17.51 -9.68 -3.74
N ILE A 33 18.33 -8.65 -3.94
CA ILE A 33 18.72 -7.69 -2.94
C ILE A 33 18.53 -6.30 -3.55
N VAL A 34 17.86 -5.43 -2.81
CA VAL A 34 17.69 -4.02 -3.16
C VAL A 34 18.05 -3.17 -1.95
N PRO A 35 18.75 -2.03 -2.15
CA PRO A 35 18.97 -1.08 -1.07
C PRO A 35 17.62 -0.57 -0.59
N ALA A 36 17.33 -0.76 0.69
CA ALA A 36 16.03 -0.46 1.30
C ALA A 36 16.07 0.77 2.22
N PHE A 37 16.96 1.72 1.94
CA PHE A 37 17.02 2.99 2.67
C PHE A 37 15.84 3.90 2.35
N ALA A 38 15.33 3.81 1.12
CA ALA A 38 14.11 4.44 0.67
C ALA A 38 13.37 3.46 -0.22
N PHE A 39 12.05 3.39 -0.08
CA PHE A 39 11.19 2.56 -0.89
C PHE A 39 9.86 3.28 -1.12
N THR A 40 9.19 2.92 -2.21
CA THR A 40 7.88 3.46 -2.52
C THR A 40 6.83 2.92 -1.54
N ASP A 41 5.78 3.70 -1.31
CA ASP A 41 4.57 3.31 -0.60
C ASP A 41 4.02 1.95 -1.06
N HIS A 42 4.03 1.69 -2.38
CA HIS A 42 3.63 0.41 -2.95
C HIS A 42 4.51 -0.76 -2.47
N LYS A 43 5.83 -0.58 -2.34
CA LYS A 43 6.72 -1.62 -1.79
C LYS A 43 6.64 -1.72 -0.27
N ALA A 44 6.25 -0.64 0.40
CA ALA A 44 6.02 -0.61 1.84
C ALA A 44 4.74 -1.32 2.26
N GLN A 45 3.83 -1.59 1.32
CA GLN A 45 2.50 -2.10 1.62
C GLN A 45 2.59 -3.43 2.39
N GLY A 46 1.84 -3.51 3.49
CA GLY A 46 1.87 -4.67 4.39
C GLY A 46 3.03 -4.70 5.39
N GLN A 47 4.00 -3.79 5.30
CA GLN A 47 5.08 -3.66 6.28
C GLN A 47 4.70 -2.69 7.40
N THR A 48 5.24 -2.93 8.59
CA THR A 48 5.13 -2.03 9.75
C THR A 48 6.52 -1.54 10.12
N LEU A 49 6.70 -0.22 10.20
CA LEU A 49 8.00 0.42 10.43
C LEU A 49 8.01 1.13 11.78
N ASP A 50 9.13 1.00 12.50
CA ASP A 50 9.30 1.61 13.83
C ASP A 50 9.47 3.13 13.77
N ARG A 51 10.18 3.62 12.76
CA ARG A 51 10.47 5.04 12.51
C ARG A 51 10.47 5.24 11.01
N VAL A 52 9.72 6.23 10.54
CA VAL A 52 9.55 6.46 9.10
C VAL A 52 9.62 7.95 8.79
N ILE A 53 10.30 8.28 7.70
CA ILE A 53 10.24 9.60 7.09
C ILE A 53 9.40 9.45 5.83
N VAL A 54 8.29 10.17 5.76
CA VAL A 54 7.31 10.10 4.70
C VAL A 54 7.40 11.36 3.85
N ASP A 55 7.49 11.19 2.53
CA ASP A 55 7.43 12.29 1.58
C ASP A 55 6.08 12.30 0.86
N ILE A 56 5.18 13.16 1.32
CA ILE A 56 3.85 13.42 0.73
C ILE A 56 3.76 14.81 0.12
N GLY A 57 4.90 15.47 -0.09
CA GLY A 57 4.95 16.75 -0.78
C GLY A 57 4.57 16.58 -2.25
N LYS A 58 3.89 17.58 -2.82
CA LYS A 58 3.48 17.57 -4.22
C LYS A 58 4.71 17.39 -5.14
N PRO A 59 4.74 16.36 -6.00
CA PRO A 59 5.85 16.14 -6.91
C PRO A 59 5.85 17.21 -8.02
N ALA A 60 6.99 17.41 -8.67
CA ALA A 60 7.10 18.31 -9.82
C ALA A 60 6.25 17.85 -11.03
N THR A 61 5.90 16.56 -11.07
CA THR A 61 5.05 15.97 -12.11
C THR A 61 4.16 14.91 -11.45
N GLY A 62 2.85 15.00 -11.68
CA GLY A 62 1.85 14.10 -11.10
C GLY A 62 1.19 14.64 -9.82
N SER A 63 0.31 13.82 -9.23
CA SER A 63 -0.35 14.10 -7.97
C SER A 63 -0.21 12.90 -7.03
N ILE A 64 -0.23 13.18 -5.73
CA ILE A 64 -0.32 12.14 -4.70
C ILE A 64 -1.79 12.01 -4.33
N SER A 65 -2.30 10.78 -4.40
CA SER A 65 -3.66 10.47 -3.94
C SER A 65 -3.71 10.41 -2.42
N GLN A 66 -4.87 10.76 -1.85
CA GLN A 66 -5.18 10.60 -0.43
C GLN A 66 -4.90 9.17 0.06
N PHE A 67 -5.20 8.15 -0.75
CA PHE A 67 -4.94 6.75 -0.40
C PHE A 67 -3.46 6.43 -0.29
N ASN A 68 -2.64 6.92 -1.23
CA ASN A 68 -1.19 6.71 -1.20
C ASN A 68 -0.57 7.37 0.03
N ALA A 69 -1.03 8.58 0.35
CA ALA A 69 -0.61 9.30 1.55
C ALA A 69 -1.02 8.53 2.84
N TYR A 70 -2.24 8.00 2.88
CA TYR A 70 -2.70 7.16 3.98
C TYR A 70 -1.89 5.86 4.11
N VAL A 71 -1.60 5.18 3.00
CA VAL A 71 -0.77 3.97 3.00
C VAL A 71 0.62 4.28 3.54
N ALA A 72 1.24 5.38 3.13
CA ALA A 72 2.56 5.77 3.61
C ALA A 72 2.57 6.11 5.11
N LEU A 73 1.58 6.85 5.59
CA LEU A 73 1.46 7.24 7.01
C LEU A 73 1.13 6.04 7.91
N SER A 74 0.23 5.15 7.47
CA SER A 74 -0.18 3.95 8.21
C SER A 74 0.95 2.92 8.39
N ARG A 75 2.11 3.10 7.74
CA ARG A 75 3.29 2.25 7.99
C ARG A 75 3.90 2.52 9.37
N GLY A 76 3.76 3.74 9.89
CA GLY A 76 4.25 4.12 11.21
C GLY A 76 3.25 3.74 12.29
N ARG A 77 3.72 3.11 13.37
CA ARG A 77 2.86 2.76 14.52
C ARG A 77 2.60 3.91 15.47
N ASP A 78 3.51 4.87 15.48
CA ASP A 78 3.58 5.92 16.50
C ASP A 78 3.74 7.26 15.79
N PRO A 79 2.77 8.19 15.95
CA PRO A 79 2.84 9.52 15.35
C PRO A 79 4.12 10.29 15.68
N GLU A 80 4.70 10.10 16.89
CA GLU A 80 5.95 10.76 17.28
C GLU A 80 7.17 10.27 16.49
N LYS A 81 7.04 9.10 15.85
CA LYS A 81 8.07 8.43 15.06
C LYS A 81 7.82 8.51 13.56
N VAL A 82 6.80 9.28 13.14
CA VAL A 82 6.50 9.61 11.75
C VAL A 82 6.91 11.05 11.48
N TRP A 83 7.86 11.23 10.58
CA TRP A 83 8.31 12.55 10.16
C TRP A 83 7.92 12.83 8.72
N LEU A 84 7.53 14.07 8.45
CA LEU A 84 7.24 14.52 7.09
C LEU A 84 8.48 15.20 6.53
N LEU A 85 8.91 14.80 5.33
CA LEU A 85 10.08 15.38 4.69
C LEU A 85 9.84 16.83 4.23
N ARG A 86 8.62 17.13 3.80
CA ARG A 86 8.20 18.40 3.19
C ARG A 86 6.77 18.75 3.60
N PRO A 87 6.38 20.04 3.56
CA PRO A 87 4.98 20.43 3.74
C PRO A 87 4.09 19.85 2.62
N PHE A 88 2.83 19.58 2.94
CA PHE A 88 1.83 19.04 2.01
C PHE A 88 0.59 19.95 1.96
N GLU A 89 -0.21 19.81 0.91
CA GLU A 89 -1.46 20.56 0.73
C GLU A 89 -2.56 19.95 1.62
N MET A 90 -3.20 20.75 2.49
CA MET A 90 -4.26 20.25 3.39
C MET A 90 -5.44 19.58 2.65
N GLN A 91 -5.66 19.99 1.41
CA GLN A 91 -6.67 19.41 0.53
C GLN A 91 -6.45 17.90 0.30
N LEU A 92 -5.22 17.40 0.47
CA LEU A 92 -4.88 15.99 0.32
C LEU A 92 -5.66 15.06 1.27
N PHE A 93 -6.00 15.54 2.48
CA PHE A 93 -6.79 14.77 3.47
C PHE A 93 -8.19 15.33 3.70
N THR A 94 -8.55 16.40 3.01
CA THR A 94 -9.88 17.02 3.13
C THR A 94 -10.80 16.59 1.98
N GLN A 95 -10.27 15.88 1.00
CA GLN A 95 -11.09 15.23 -0.03
C GLN A 95 -11.94 14.12 0.61
N GLY A 96 -13.21 14.05 0.20
CA GLY A 96 -14.10 12.98 0.64
C GLY A 96 -13.58 11.62 0.17
N VAL A 97 -13.96 10.57 0.89
CA VAL A 97 -13.72 9.19 0.44
C VAL A 97 -14.45 8.97 -0.88
N ASP A 98 -13.87 8.13 -1.74
CA ASP A 98 -14.52 7.68 -2.97
C ASP A 98 -15.93 7.12 -2.66
N PRO A 99 -17.00 7.62 -3.30
CA PRO A 99 -18.37 7.18 -3.01
C PRO A 99 -18.57 5.68 -3.23
N ASP A 100 -17.89 5.08 -4.21
CA ASP A 100 -18.01 3.64 -4.49
C ASP A 100 -17.39 2.82 -3.35
N LEU A 101 -16.27 3.29 -2.79
CA LEU A 101 -15.65 2.65 -1.62
C LEU A 101 -16.50 2.82 -0.36
N ALA A 102 -17.14 3.97 -0.18
CA ALA A 102 -18.04 4.20 0.94
C ALA A 102 -19.29 3.29 0.88
N GLU A 103 -19.86 3.08 -0.31
CA GLU A 103 -20.96 2.12 -0.51
C GLU A 103 -20.52 0.68 -0.18
N GLU A 104 -19.32 0.30 -0.62
CA GLU A 104 -18.77 -1.02 -0.32
C GLU A 104 -18.50 -1.23 1.18
N ASP A 105 -18.01 -0.22 1.90
CA ASP A 105 -17.83 -0.30 3.36
C ASP A 105 -19.18 -0.56 4.06
N ILE A 106 -20.26 0.14 3.66
CA ILE A 106 -21.62 -0.09 4.18
C ILE A 106 -22.08 -1.53 3.88
N ARG A 107 -21.83 -2.01 2.66
CA ARG A 107 -22.17 -3.38 2.26
C ARG A 107 -21.43 -4.41 3.11
N LEU A 108 -20.14 -4.19 3.38
CA LEU A 108 -19.30 -5.07 4.21
C LEU A 108 -19.74 -5.08 5.68
N GLU A 109 -20.13 -3.94 6.24
CA GLU A 109 -20.67 -3.87 7.61
C GLU A 109 -21.96 -4.69 7.74
N ARG A 110 -22.88 -4.56 6.78
CA ARG A 110 -24.11 -5.38 6.76
C ARG A 110 -23.80 -6.88 6.72
N LEU A 111 -22.86 -7.29 5.88
CA LEU A 111 -22.43 -8.68 5.76
C LEU A 111 -21.76 -9.19 7.05
N ASN A 112 -20.97 -8.34 7.72
CA ASN A 112 -20.34 -8.66 8.99
C ASN A 112 -21.40 -8.92 10.08
N ASP A 113 -22.43 -8.08 10.16
CA ASP A 113 -23.54 -8.25 11.11
C ASP A 113 -24.36 -9.53 10.86
N GLU A 114 -24.66 -9.83 9.60
CA GLU A 114 -25.35 -11.08 9.21
C GLU A 114 -24.53 -12.32 9.58
N THR A 115 -23.22 -12.27 9.31
CA THR A 115 -22.27 -13.34 9.65
C THR A 115 -22.17 -13.51 11.16
N ARG A 116 -22.06 -12.42 11.93
CA ARG A 116 -22.02 -12.42 13.39
C ARG A 116 -23.26 -13.08 13.99
N ARG A 117 -24.46 -12.66 13.58
CA ARG A 117 -25.73 -13.24 14.06
C ARG A 117 -25.83 -14.75 13.77
N THR A 118 -25.43 -15.15 12.57
CA THR A 118 -25.43 -16.57 12.18
C THR A 118 -24.45 -17.38 13.03
N TYR A 119 -23.28 -16.83 13.31
CA TYR A 119 -22.27 -17.45 14.18
C TYR A 119 -22.78 -17.62 15.62
N GLU A 120 -23.35 -16.57 16.20
CA GLU A 120 -23.92 -16.55 17.56
C GLU A 120 -25.03 -17.61 17.72
N MET A 121 -25.98 -17.67 16.77
CA MET A 121 -27.05 -18.68 16.77
C MET A 121 -26.52 -20.12 16.72
N ARG A 122 -25.43 -20.37 15.97
CA ARG A 122 -24.83 -21.71 15.83
C ARG A 122 -24.04 -22.16 17.04
N HIS A 123 -23.45 -21.23 17.78
CA HIS A 123 -22.55 -21.53 18.91
C HIS A 123 -23.21 -21.31 20.28
N GLY A 124 -24.50 -20.93 20.31
CA GLY A 124 -25.23 -20.72 21.56
C GLY A 124 -24.67 -19.57 22.39
N ILE A 125 -24.05 -18.59 21.74
CA ILE A 125 -23.55 -17.36 22.39
C ILE A 125 -24.64 -16.29 22.27
N VAL A 126 -25.85 -16.61 22.76
CA VAL A 126 -26.93 -15.66 23.08
C VAL A 126 -27.74 -16.25 24.22
#